data_AF-A0A7C7RB05-F1
#
_entry.id   AF-A0A7C7RB05-F1
#
_cell.length_a   1.000
_cell.length_b   1.000
_cell.length_c   1.000
_cell.angle_alpha   90.00
_cell.angle_beta   90.00
_cell.angle_gamma   90.00
#
_symmetry.space_group_name_H-M   'P 1'
#
loop_
_entity.id
_entity.type
_entity.pdbx_description
1 polymer ?
#
loop_
_entity_poly.entity_id
_entity_poly.type
_entity_poly.pdbx_seq_one_letter_code
_entity_poly.pdbx_strand_id
1 'polypeptide(L)'
;MTSAENLNEPNFGVHFTKVLVVSCSPRKDGNTELLLEEAAKGVSDAGADVEFIRISELRIHPCLECLACHKDGRCVVDDDMQVLYPKLVNMHAIILGSPIFFMSIPAQGKAFIDRCQPFWAMKYLLGKELVPKERTTRKGAFIFVGGTKLSHLFEGAIWVVKSFFKVIEVEYEDELLFRGIDEEGEVLRHLDALKLSYELGRRIVSSVRGRR
;
A
#
# COMPACT_ATOMS: atom_id res chain seq x y z
N MET A 1 -7.55 -8.04 39.31
CA MET A 1 -6.43 -7.18 38.85
C MET A 1 -5.47 -8.07 38.08
N THR A 2 -5.73 -8.25 36.80
CA THR A 2 -4.86 -8.96 35.87
C THR A 2 -4.37 -7.94 34.86
N SER A 3 -3.05 -7.76 34.86
CA SER A 3 -2.28 -6.79 34.10
C SER A 3 -2.61 -6.83 32.61
N ALA A 4 -2.95 -5.66 32.07
CA ALA A 4 -3.05 -5.43 30.64
C ALA A 4 -1.70 -5.75 29.97
N GLU A 5 -1.72 -6.67 29.02
CA GLU A 5 -0.61 -6.89 28.11
C GLU A 5 -0.45 -5.64 27.23
N ASN A 6 0.73 -5.01 27.32
CA ASN A 6 1.10 -3.86 26.51
C ASN A 6 1.24 -4.29 25.04
N LEU A 7 0.24 -3.99 24.21
CA LEU A 7 0.24 -4.25 22.76
C LEU A 7 1.10 -3.28 21.92
N ASN A 8 2.08 -2.57 22.50
CA ASN A 8 2.75 -1.45 21.84
C ASN A 8 4.28 -1.45 21.89
N GLU A 9 4.94 -2.57 22.19
CA GLU A 9 6.40 -2.62 22.08
C GLU A 9 6.84 -3.18 20.73
N PRO A 10 7.52 -2.39 19.87
CA PRO A 10 8.13 -2.92 18.66
C PRO A 10 9.22 -3.93 19.04
N ASN A 11 9.01 -5.19 18.67
CA ASN A 11 9.96 -6.28 18.88
C ASN A 11 11.08 -6.18 17.84
N PHE A 12 12.30 -5.87 18.29
CA PHE A 12 13.46 -5.65 17.42
C PHE A 12 14.42 -6.86 17.26
N GLY A 13 13.88 -8.09 17.22
CA GLY A 13 14.64 -9.30 16.88
C GLY A 13 14.81 -9.49 15.37
N VAL A 14 15.96 -10.04 14.95
CA VAL A 14 16.41 -10.39 13.56
C VAL A 14 15.43 -9.92 12.46
N HIS A 15 15.53 -8.64 12.08
CA HIS A 15 14.55 -8.02 11.20
C HIS A 15 14.66 -8.52 9.76
N PHE A 16 13.78 -9.45 9.39
CA PHE A 16 13.42 -9.61 7.99
C PHE A 16 12.76 -8.32 7.50
N THR A 17 13.21 -7.83 6.34
CA THR A 17 12.52 -6.75 5.61
C THR A 17 11.08 -7.21 5.38
N LYS A 18 10.11 -6.36 5.75
CA LYS A 18 8.67 -6.64 5.60
C LYS A 18 8.06 -5.74 4.55
N VAL A 19 7.38 -6.31 3.57
CA VAL A 19 6.72 -5.59 2.49
C VAL A 19 5.24 -5.90 2.49
N LEU A 20 4.41 -4.86 2.45
CA LEU A 20 2.97 -4.99 2.28
C LEU A 20 2.61 -4.81 0.81
N VAL A 21 1.99 -5.82 0.22
CA VAL A 21 1.42 -5.76 -1.13
C VAL A 21 -0.09 -5.56 -1.00
N VAL A 22 -0.61 -4.47 -1.54
CA VAL A 22 -2.01 -4.05 -1.41
C VAL A 22 -2.69 -4.12 -2.77
N SER A 23 -3.64 -5.03 -2.91
CA SER A 23 -4.54 -5.09 -4.07
C SER A 23 -5.77 -4.22 -3.83
N CYS A 24 -5.89 -3.13 -4.58
CA CYS A 24 -7.11 -2.31 -4.68
C CYS A 24 -8.08 -2.82 -5.75
N SER A 25 -7.78 -3.97 -6.39
CA SER A 25 -8.66 -4.57 -7.38
C SER A 25 -9.92 -5.13 -6.71
N PRO A 26 -11.13 -4.81 -7.21
CA PRO A 26 -12.36 -5.47 -6.77
C PRO A 26 -12.47 -6.91 -7.31
N ARG A 27 -11.64 -7.27 -8.30
CA ARG A 27 -11.60 -8.61 -8.91
C ARG A 27 -10.40 -9.38 -8.38
N LYS A 28 -10.67 -10.54 -7.78
CA LYS A 28 -9.66 -11.57 -7.54
C LYS A 28 -9.16 -12.11 -8.87
N ASP A 29 -7.90 -12.50 -8.94
CA ASP A 29 -7.27 -13.09 -10.13
C ASP A 29 -7.32 -12.19 -11.39
N GLY A 30 -7.65 -10.89 -11.22
CA GLY A 30 -7.66 -9.91 -12.30
C GLY A 30 -6.25 -9.47 -12.70
N ASN A 31 -6.13 -8.79 -13.85
CA ASN A 31 -4.83 -8.36 -14.40
C ASN A 31 -3.92 -7.65 -13.39
N THR A 32 -4.47 -6.73 -12.58
CA THR A 32 -3.72 -6.03 -11.53
C THR A 32 -3.23 -6.97 -10.44
N GLU A 33 -4.05 -7.93 -10.02
CA GLU A 33 -3.70 -8.87 -8.96
C GLU A 33 -2.59 -9.82 -9.41
N LEU A 34 -2.68 -10.34 -10.64
CA LEU A 34 -1.64 -11.18 -11.24
C LEU A 34 -0.27 -10.48 -11.28
N LEU A 35 -0.24 -9.19 -11.61
CA LEU A 35 1.01 -8.40 -11.56
C LEU A 35 1.52 -8.21 -10.13
N LEU A 36 0.63 -7.98 -9.16
CA LEU A 36 1.00 -7.87 -7.76
C LEU A 36 1.52 -9.18 -7.19
N GLU A 37 0.98 -10.33 -7.63
CA GLU A 37 1.46 -11.66 -7.23
C GLU A 37 2.89 -11.90 -7.74
N GLU A 38 3.22 -11.48 -8.97
CA GLU A 38 4.60 -11.50 -9.46
C GLU A 38 5.51 -10.57 -8.63
N ALA A 39 5.04 -9.38 -8.28
CA ALA A 39 5.79 -8.48 -7.39
C ALA A 39 6.01 -9.10 -6.00
N ALA A 40 4.99 -9.73 -5.41
CA ALA A 40 5.07 -10.42 -4.13
C ALA A 40 6.07 -11.60 -4.18
N LYS A 41 6.08 -12.34 -5.29
CA LYS A 41 7.07 -13.39 -5.54
C LYS A 41 8.49 -12.80 -5.62
N GLY A 42 8.67 -11.68 -6.31
CA GLY A 42 9.95 -10.97 -6.36
C GLY A 42 10.45 -10.51 -4.99
N VAL A 43 9.54 -10.04 -4.13
CA VAL A 43 9.86 -9.71 -2.72
C VAL A 43 10.34 -10.96 -1.97
N SER A 44 9.59 -12.07 -2.06
CA SER A 44 9.90 -13.31 -1.36
C SER A 44 11.24 -13.90 -1.79
N ASP A 45 11.49 -13.96 -3.11
CA ASP A 45 12.75 -14.45 -3.68
C ASP A 45 13.96 -13.57 -3.32
N ALA A 46 13.74 -12.29 -2.98
CA ALA A 46 14.77 -11.40 -2.44
C ALA A 46 15.01 -11.60 -0.93
N GLY A 47 14.36 -12.59 -0.30
CA GLY A 47 14.52 -12.94 1.11
C GLY A 47 13.84 -11.96 2.07
N ALA A 48 12.75 -11.33 1.65
CA ALA A 48 11.92 -10.47 2.49
C ALA A 48 10.59 -11.16 2.82
N ASP A 49 10.03 -10.80 3.98
CA ASP A 49 8.68 -11.19 4.38
C ASP A 49 7.66 -10.37 3.59
N VAL A 50 6.64 -11.04 3.06
CA VAL A 50 5.62 -10.43 2.22
C VAL A 50 4.25 -10.70 2.81
N GLU A 51 3.49 -9.63 3.02
CA GLU A 51 2.08 -9.72 3.37
C GLU A 51 1.25 -9.20 2.20
N PHE A 52 0.31 -10.01 1.72
CA PHE A 52 -0.59 -9.64 0.63
C PHE A 52 -1.99 -9.37 1.18
N ILE A 53 -2.52 -8.16 0.95
CA ILE A 53 -3.88 -7.79 1.36
C ILE A 53 -4.73 -7.46 0.15
N ARG A 54 -5.98 -7.94 0.16
CA ARG A 54 -7.00 -7.62 -0.83
C ARG A 54 -8.02 -6.69 -0.18
N ILE A 55 -8.09 -5.45 -0.63
CA ILE A 55 -9.06 -4.48 -0.08
C ILE A 55 -10.50 -4.93 -0.35
N SER A 56 -10.73 -5.70 -1.41
CA SER A 56 -12.03 -6.29 -1.75
C SER A 56 -12.54 -7.33 -0.74
N GLU A 57 -11.66 -7.90 0.07
CA GLU A 57 -12.01 -8.90 1.11
C GLU A 57 -12.27 -8.26 2.47
N LEU A 58 -12.12 -6.94 2.59
CA LEU A 58 -12.24 -6.20 3.85
C LEU A 58 -13.49 -5.31 3.85
N ARG A 59 -14.11 -5.20 5.02
CA ARG A 59 -15.20 -4.26 5.30
C ARG A 59 -14.58 -2.96 5.77
N ILE A 60 -14.46 -2.02 4.84
CA ILE A 60 -13.94 -0.67 5.10
C ILE A 60 -15.00 0.34 4.75
N HIS A 61 -15.47 1.10 5.74
CA HIS A 61 -16.35 2.23 5.52
C HIS A 61 -15.55 3.44 5.01
N PRO A 62 -16.16 4.35 4.24
CA PRO A 62 -15.52 5.61 3.87
C PRO A 62 -15.23 6.46 5.11
N CYS A 63 -14.29 7.40 4.98
CA CYS A 63 -14.08 8.41 6.03
C CYS A 63 -15.37 9.23 6.21
N LEU A 64 -15.77 9.44 7.48
CA LEU A 64 -16.98 10.19 7.83
C LEU A 64 -16.72 11.68 8.09
N GLU A 65 -15.47 12.13 7.98
CA GLU A 65 -15.06 13.50 8.33
C GLU A 65 -15.52 13.94 9.75
N CYS A 66 -15.65 12.98 10.68
CA CYS A 66 -16.12 13.24 12.04
C CYS A 66 -15.07 13.93 12.94
N LEU A 67 -13.85 14.10 12.43
CA LEU A 67 -12.70 14.74 13.08
C LEU A 67 -12.25 14.12 14.41
N ALA A 68 -12.77 12.95 14.80
CA ALA A 68 -12.41 12.31 16.06
C ALA A 68 -10.90 12.02 16.19
N CYS A 69 -10.23 11.70 15.07
CA CYS A 69 -8.78 11.46 15.04
C CYS A 69 -7.94 12.70 15.33
N HIS A 70 -8.51 13.91 15.29
CA HIS A 70 -7.79 15.14 15.64
C HIS A 70 -7.43 15.19 17.13
N LYS A 71 -8.12 14.42 17.98
CA LYS A 71 -7.86 14.39 19.42
C LYS A 71 -6.57 13.66 19.76
N ASP A 72 -6.36 12.47 19.19
CA ASP A 72 -5.28 11.58 19.61
C ASP A 72 -4.65 10.75 18.48
N GLY A 73 -5.10 10.91 17.24
CA GLY A 73 -4.59 10.17 16.10
C GLY A 73 -5.25 8.80 15.90
N ARG A 74 -6.41 8.54 16.50
CA ARG A 74 -7.15 7.27 16.36
C ARG A 74 -8.48 7.44 15.67
N CYS A 75 -8.85 6.46 14.87
CA CYS A 75 -10.16 6.43 14.22
C CYS A 75 -11.19 5.73 15.09
N VAL A 76 -12.39 6.30 15.21
CA VAL A 76 -13.49 5.78 16.03
C VAL A 76 -14.44 4.84 15.30
N VAL A 77 -14.36 4.77 13.97
CA VAL A 77 -15.18 3.84 13.19
C VAL A 77 -14.57 2.44 13.33
N ASP A 78 -15.39 1.51 13.79
CA ASP A 78 -15.03 0.12 14.06
C ASP A 78 -15.25 -0.76 12.83
N ASP A 79 -14.17 -1.02 12.11
CA ASP A 79 -14.13 -1.80 10.87
C ASP A 79 -12.72 -2.35 10.62
N ASP A 80 -12.50 -3.01 9.49
CA ASP A 80 -11.24 -3.74 9.25
C ASP A 80 -10.01 -2.83 9.14
N MET A 81 -10.18 -1.49 9.06
CA MET A 81 -9.05 -0.55 9.14
C MET A 81 -8.28 -0.67 10.45
N GLN A 82 -8.93 -1.07 11.54
CA GLN A 82 -8.27 -1.22 12.84
C GLN A 82 -7.13 -2.25 12.79
N VAL A 83 -7.27 -3.29 11.95
CA VAL A 83 -6.22 -4.29 11.71
C VAL A 83 -5.16 -3.77 10.73
N LEU A 84 -5.53 -2.87 9.82
CA LEU A 84 -4.61 -2.33 8.81
C LEU A 84 -3.69 -1.22 9.34
N TYR A 85 -4.16 -0.38 10.28
CA TYR A 85 -3.34 0.70 10.85
C TYR A 85 -1.97 0.22 11.38
N PRO A 86 -1.88 -0.81 12.25
CA PRO A 86 -0.58 -1.28 12.72
C PRO A 86 0.27 -1.90 11.60
N LYS A 87 -0.35 -2.56 10.60
CA LYS A 87 0.39 -3.08 9.43
C LYS A 87 1.02 -1.95 8.64
N LEU A 88 0.27 -0.89 8.37
CA LEU A 88 0.78 0.29 7.68
C LEU A 88 1.95 0.95 8.41
N VAL A 89 1.97 0.97 9.74
CA VAL A 89 3.10 1.51 10.52
C VAL A 89 4.30 0.55 10.53
N ASN A 90 4.06 -0.75 10.60
CA ASN A 90 5.10 -1.75 10.84
C ASN A 90 5.82 -2.25 9.59
N MET A 91 5.39 -1.86 8.39
CA MET A 91 5.98 -2.33 7.12
C MET A 91 7.14 -1.44 6.65
N HIS A 92 8.19 -2.06 6.10
CA HIS A 92 9.36 -1.35 5.57
C HIS A 92 9.14 -0.87 4.14
N ALA A 93 8.29 -1.58 3.39
CA ALA A 93 7.86 -1.12 2.09
C ALA A 93 6.39 -1.44 1.83
N ILE A 94 5.81 -0.72 0.87
CA ILE A 94 4.45 -0.92 0.38
C ILE A 94 4.46 -0.96 -1.14
N ILE A 95 3.84 -1.97 -1.73
CA ILE A 95 3.52 -2.03 -3.17
C ILE A 95 2.00 -1.98 -3.29
N LEU A 96 1.45 -0.93 -3.92
CA LEU A 96 0.00 -0.81 -4.14
C LEU A 96 -0.32 -1.09 -5.60
N GLY A 97 -1.24 -2.01 -5.88
CA GLY A 97 -1.75 -2.24 -7.23
C GLY A 97 -3.20 -1.85 -7.37
N SER A 98 -3.55 -1.21 -8.47
CA SER A 98 -4.93 -0.82 -8.76
C SER A 98 -5.27 -0.88 -10.25
N PRO A 99 -6.48 -1.35 -10.63
CA PRO A 99 -7.04 -0.99 -11.92
C PRO A 99 -7.41 0.50 -11.92
N ILE A 100 -7.64 1.08 -13.10
CA ILE A 100 -8.09 2.48 -13.24
C ILE A 100 -9.58 2.53 -13.54
N PHE A 101 -10.36 3.06 -12.59
CA PHE A 101 -11.79 3.35 -12.72
C PHE A 101 -11.99 4.86 -12.74
N PHE A 102 -12.56 5.39 -13.82
CA PHE A 102 -12.81 6.83 -13.98
C PHE A 102 -11.59 7.72 -13.62
N MET A 103 -10.42 7.42 -14.22
CA MET A 103 -9.15 8.17 -14.02
C MET A 103 -8.55 8.11 -12.61
N SER A 104 -9.04 7.21 -11.75
CA SER A 104 -8.50 6.99 -10.41
C SER A 104 -8.52 5.52 -10.01
N ILE A 105 -8.17 5.23 -8.75
CA ILE A 105 -8.32 3.90 -8.16
C ILE A 105 -9.80 3.61 -7.82
N PRO A 106 -10.22 2.34 -7.68
CA PRO A 106 -11.58 1.99 -7.29
C PRO A 106 -12.00 2.60 -5.94
N ALA A 107 -13.30 2.81 -5.75
CA ALA A 107 -13.86 3.43 -4.56
C ALA A 107 -13.46 2.73 -3.26
N GLN A 108 -13.33 1.40 -3.26
CA GLN A 108 -12.88 0.61 -2.11
C GLN A 108 -11.42 0.92 -1.75
N GLY A 109 -10.53 0.96 -2.75
CA GLY A 109 -9.14 1.38 -2.56
C GLY A 109 -9.04 2.84 -2.09
N LYS A 110 -9.90 3.71 -2.60
CA LYS A 110 -9.98 5.10 -2.17
C LYS A 110 -10.50 5.24 -0.73
N ALA A 111 -11.47 4.44 -0.32
CA ALA A 111 -11.93 4.40 1.06
C ALA A 111 -10.80 3.99 2.01
N PHE A 112 -10.03 2.96 1.68
CA PHE A 112 -8.83 2.59 2.43
C PHE A 112 -7.83 3.75 2.58
N ILE A 113 -7.54 4.48 1.49
CA ILE A 113 -6.64 5.66 1.54
C ILE A 113 -7.25 6.80 2.37
N ASP A 114 -8.53 7.12 2.18
CA ASP A 114 -9.21 8.21 2.91
C ASP A 114 -9.30 7.91 4.40
N ARG A 115 -9.35 6.63 4.77
CA ARG A 115 -9.34 6.19 6.16
C ARG A 115 -7.96 6.30 6.82
N CYS A 116 -6.94 6.77 6.10
CA CYS A 116 -5.62 7.11 6.65
C CYS A 116 -5.55 8.54 7.23
N GLN A 117 -6.67 9.26 7.34
CA GLN A 117 -6.75 10.54 8.05
C GLN A 117 -6.16 10.56 9.47
N PRO A 118 -6.21 9.49 10.28
CA PRO A 118 -5.53 9.47 11.57
C PRO A 118 -4.01 9.69 11.46
N PHE A 119 -3.38 9.19 10.39
CA PHE A 119 -1.96 9.43 10.12
C PHE A 119 -1.68 10.88 9.73
N TRP A 120 -2.57 11.47 8.94
CA TRP A 120 -2.50 12.90 8.62
C TRP A 120 -2.64 13.77 9.88
N ALA A 121 -3.62 13.47 10.74
CA ALA A 121 -3.83 14.19 11.99
C ALA A 121 -2.62 14.07 12.93
N MET A 122 -2.03 12.87 13.06
CA MET A 122 -0.81 12.68 13.85
C MET A 122 0.32 13.58 13.36
N LYS A 123 0.57 13.58 12.04
CA LYS A 123 1.66 14.32 11.43
C LYS A 123 1.49 15.82 11.45
N TYR A 124 0.33 16.32 11.01
CA TYR A 124 0.12 17.73 10.70
C TYR A 124 -0.60 18.51 11.80
N LEU A 125 -1.37 17.85 12.66
CA LEU A 125 -2.08 18.52 13.77
C LEU A 125 -1.42 18.27 15.12
N LEU A 126 -1.02 17.02 15.38
CA LEU A 126 -0.51 16.62 16.69
C LEU A 126 1.02 16.66 16.79
N GLY A 127 1.72 16.84 15.67
CA GLY A 127 3.19 16.84 15.61
C GLY A 127 3.81 15.52 16.09
N LYS A 128 3.08 14.41 15.96
CA LYS A 128 3.53 13.07 16.34
C LYS A 128 4.15 12.37 15.15
N GLU A 129 5.27 11.70 15.40
CA GLU A 129 5.93 10.85 14.42
C GLU A 129 5.13 9.55 14.23
N LEU A 130 4.96 9.11 12.98
CA LEU A 130 4.27 7.85 12.68
C LEU A 130 5.18 6.65 12.92
N VAL A 131 6.47 6.81 12.65
CA VAL A 131 7.51 5.80 12.89
C VAL A 131 8.68 6.46 13.62
N PRO A 132 9.42 5.71 14.45
CA PRO A 132 10.62 6.24 15.11
C PRO A 132 11.63 6.78 14.10
N LYS A 133 12.26 7.92 14.41
CA LYS A 133 13.31 8.55 13.58
C LYS A 133 14.48 7.63 13.25
N GLU A 134 14.78 6.70 14.13
CA GLU A 134 15.88 5.75 14.00
C GLU A 134 15.55 4.61 13.03
N ARG A 135 14.31 4.55 12.54
CA ARG A 135 13.87 3.53 11.59
C ARG A 135 14.44 3.79 10.20
N THR A 136 14.80 2.72 9.49
CA THR A 136 15.14 2.77 8.06
C THR A 136 14.03 3.41 7.25
N THR A 137 14.41 4.20 6.22
CA THR A 137 13.45 4.83 5.31
C THR A 137 12.50 3.80 4.69
N ARG A 138 11.21 4.10 4.72
CA ARG A 138 10.17 3.23 4.16
C ARG A 138 9.97 3.54 2.68
N LYS A 139 9.80 2.50 1.86
CA LYS A 139 9.72 2.62 0.39
C LYS A 139 8.35 2.28 -0.17
N GLY A 140 7.93 3.01 -1.18
CA GLY A 140 6.62 2.86 -1.80
C GLY A 140 6.73 2.70 -3.31
N ALA A 141 6.05 1.70 -3.86
CA ALA A 141 5.85 1.57 -5.30
C ALA A 141 4.39 1.27 -5.63
N PHE A 142 4.02 1.45 -6.90
CA PHE A 142 2.68 1.06 -7.33
C PHE A 142 2.62 0.52 -8.76
N ILE A 143 1.59 -0.30 -9.01
CA ILE A 143 1.31 -0.93 -10.30
C ILE A 143 -0.11 -0.57 -10.73
N PHE A 144 -0.26 0.15 -11.85
CA PHE A 144 -1.58 0.48 -12.40
C PHE A 144 -1.84 -0.20 -13.73
N VAL A 145 -3.10 -0.62 -13.91
CA VAL A 145 -3.59 -1.24 -15.14
C VAL A 145 -4.83 -0.50 -15.61
N GLY A 146 -4.91 -0.18 -16.89
CA GLY A 146 -6.15 0.35 -17.46
C GLY A 146 -6.35 -0.04 -18.91
N GLY A 147 -7.61 -0.27 -19.29
CA GLY A 147 -7.99 -0.74 -20.63
C GLY A 147 -7.88 0.32 -21.72
N THR A 148 -7.92 1.61 -21.38
CA THR A 148 -7.85 2.69 -22.39
C THR A 148 -6.41 3.05 -22.76
N LYS A 149 -6.25 3.75 -23.88
CA LYS A 149 -4.96 4.25 -24.39
C LYS A 149 -4.76 5.76 -24.20
N LEU A 150 -5.62 6.40 -23.40
CA LEU A 150 -5.52 7.84 -23.13
C LEU A 150 -4.17 8.16 -22.49
N SER A 151 -3.52 9.26 -22.88
CA SER A 151 -2.20 9.64 -22.36
C SER A 151 -2.19 9.96 -20.87
N HIS A 152 -3.27 10.57 -20.36
CA HIS A 152 -3.42 11.01 -18.97
C HIS A 152 -4.10 9.98 -18.05
N LEU A 153 -4.32 8.75 -18.52
CA LEU A 153 -5.09 7.69 -17.82
C LEU A 153 -4.77 7.53 -16.32
N PHE A 154 -3.50 7.65 -15.96
CA PHE A 154 -3.03 7.37 -14.60
C PHE A 154 -2.83 8.61 -13.73
N GLU A 155 -2.92 9.82 -14.28
CA GLU A 155 -2.50 11.04 -13.57
C GLU A 155 -3.25 11.22 -12.25
N GLY A 156 -4.57 11.02 -12.25
CA GLY A 156 -5.38 11.10 -11.04
C GLY A 156 -4.99 10.06 -9.99
N ALA A 157 -4.81 8.80 -10.39
CA ALA A 157 -4.40 7.73 -9.48
C ALA A 157 -2.98 7.94 -8.90
N ILE A 158 -2.03 8.43 -9.72
CA ILE A 158 -0.67 8.73 -9.31
C ILE A 158 -0.68 9.75 -8.16
N TRP A 159 -1.44 10.84 -8.29
CA TRP A 159 -1.51 11.87 -7.26
C TRP A 159 -2.18 11.37 -5.98
N VAL A 160 -3.19 10.51 -6.08
CA VAL A 160 -3.81 9.87 -4.92
C VAL A 160 -2.78 9.04 -4.15
N VAL A 161 -2.04 8.16 -4.83
CA VAL A 161 -1.10 7.25 -4.16
C VAL A 161 0.16 7.96 -3.66
N LYS A 162 0.72 8.90 -4.42
CA LYS A 162 1.87 9.70 -3.96
C LYS A 162 1.51 10.57 -2.75
N SER A 163 0.31 11.15 -2.72
CA SER A 163 -0.19 11.87 -1.54
C SER A 163 -0.35 10.96 -0.34
N PHE A 164 -0.94 9.77 -0.54
CA PHE A 164 -1.05 8.74 0.48
C PHE A 164 0.31 8.38 1.07
N PHE A 165 1.30 8.02 0.24
CA PHE A 165 2.65 7.70 0.68
C PHE A 165 3.29 8.85 1.49
N LYS A 166 3.13 10.09 1.05
CA LYS A 166 3.65 11.26 1.77
C LYS A 166 3.05 11.39 3.18
N VAL A 167 1.74 11.16 3.32
CA VAL A 167 1.05 11.20 4.60
C VAL A 167 1.58 10.13 5.54
N ILE A 168 1.74 8.90 5.04
CA ILE A 168 2.17 7.75 5.86
C ILE A 168 3.69 7.58 5.95
N GLU A 169 4.47 8.60 5.59
CA GLU A 169 5.95 8.60 5.69
C GLU A 169 6.63 7.48 4.89
N VAL A 170 6.12 7.24 3.69
CA VAL A 170 6.69 6.33 2.70
C VAL A 170 7.30 7.16 1.56
N GLU A 171 8.58 6.93 1.26
CA GLU A 171 9.26 7.54 0.12
C GLU A 171 8.88 6.78 -1.15
N TYR A 172 8.32 7.50 -2.12
CA TYR A 172 8.06 6.97 -3.46
C TYR A 172 9.37 6.55 -4.12
N GLU A 173 9.40 5.33 -4.65
CA GLU A 173 10.57 4.71 -5.27
C GLU A 173 10.35 4.45 -6.77
N ASP A 174 9.22 3.83 -7.15
CA ASP A 174 9.03 3.32 -8.52
C ASP A 174 7.53 3.14 -8.86
N GLU A 175 7.21 3.08 -10.15
CA GLU A 175 5.85 2.85 -10.66
C GLU A 175 5.83 2.06 -11.97
N LEU A 176 4.86 1.15 -12.12
CA LEU A 176 4.59 0.44 -13.37
C LEU A 176 3.18 0.77 -13.86
N LEU A 177 3.07 1.20 -15.12
CA LEU A 177 1.84 1.75 -15.69
C LEU A 177 1.50 1.03 -16.99
N PHE A 178 0.53 0.11 -16.95
CA PHE A 178 0.15 -0.74 -18.08
C PHE A 178 -1.17 -0.28 -18.72
N ARG A 179 -1.08 0.18 -19.97
CA ARG A 179 -2.23 0.69 -20.75
C ARG A 179 -2.69 -0.34 -21.76
N GLY A 180 -3.98 -0.29 -22.10
CA GLY A 180 -4.55 -1.12 -23.15
C GLY A 180 -4.78 -2.58 -22.75
N ILE A 181 -4.84 -2.88 -21.45
CA ILE A 181 -5.14 -4.22 -20.92
C ILE A 181 -6.57 -4.18 -20.35
N ASP A 182 -7.52 -4.82 -21.03
CA ASP A 182 -8.95 -4.72 -20.75
C ASP A 182 -9.62 -6.09 -20.56
N GLU A 183 -9.20 -7.10 -21.32
CA GLU A 183 -9.74 -8.46 -21.19
C GLU A 183 -9.23 -9.16 -19.92
N GLU A 184 -10.06 -10.03 -19.35
CA GLU A 184 -9.68 -10.83 -18.19
C GLU A 184 -8.49 -11.74 -18.51
N GLY A 185 -7.47 -11.69 -17.67
CA GLY A 185 -6.24 -12.48 -17.85
C GLY A 185 -5.37 -12.04 -19.03
N GLU A 186 -5.70 -10.96 -19.73
CA GLU A 186 -4.91 -10.46 -20.86
C GLU A 186 -3.45 -10.23 -20.50
N VAL A 187 -3.17 -9.80 -19.26
CA VAL A 187 -1.80 -9.56 -18.77
C VAL A 187 -0.90 -10.79 -18.86
N LEU A 188 -1.45 -12.01 -18.86
CA LEU A 188 -0.68 -13.25 -19.01
C LEU A 188 -0.03 -13.37 -20.39
N ARG A 189 -0.52 -12.64 -21.39
CA ARG A 189 0.10 -12.53 -22.72
C ARG A 189 1.25 -11.51 -22.76
N HIS A 190 1.39 -10.70 -21.71
CA HIS A 190 2.41 -9.66 -21.55
C HIS A 190 3.52 -10.12 -20.59
N LEU A 191 4.38 -11.03 -21.07
CA LEU A 191 5.47 -11.60 -20.27
C LEU A 191 6.46 -10.53 -19.76
N ASP A 192 6.61 -9.43 -20.49
CA ASP A 192 7.36 -8.25 -20.09
C ASP A 192 6.75 -7.56 -18.86
N ALA A 193 5.42 -7.40 -18.82
CA ALA A 193 4.71 -6.81 -17.69
C ALA A 193 4.86 -7.66 -16.41
N LEU A 194 4.75 -8.99 -16.55
CA LEU A 194 4.96 -9.94 -15.46
C LEU A 194 6.40 -9.86 -14.93
N LYS A 195 7.38 -9.88 -15.83
CA LYS A 195 8.81 -9.76 -15.48
C LYS A 195 9.13 -8.44 -14.79
N LEU A 196 8.64 -7.32 -15.31
CA LEU A 196 8.84 -6.00 -14.70
C LEU A 196 8.27 -5.94 -13.29
N SER A 197 7.11 -6.56 -13.06
CA SER A 197 6.46 -6.60 -11.75
C SER A 197 7.26 -7.46 -10.76
N TYR A 198 7.75 -8.62 -11.19
CA TYR A 198 8.69 -9.43 -10.40
C TYR A 198 9.95 -8.64 -10.02
N GLU A 199 10.56 -7.96 -10.99
CA GLU A 199 11.76 -7.16 -10.74
C GLU A 199 11.50 -5.98 -9.81
N LEU A 200 10.34 -5.34 -9.89
CA LEU A 200 9.92 -4.28 -8.95
C LEU A 200 9.94 -4.79 -7.50
N GLY A 201 9.40 -5.99 -7.26
CA GLY A 201 9.43 -6.63 -5.95
C GLY A 201 10.84 -6.85 -5.41
N ARG A 202 11.79 -7.26 -6.27
CA ARG A 202 13.20 -7.39 -5.87
C ARG A 202 13.88 -6.05 -5.61
N ARG A 203 13.60 -5.05 -6.46
CA ARG A 203 14.17 -3.70 -6.35
C ARG A 203 13.76 -3.05 -5.03
N ILE A 204 12.48 -3.11 -4.65
CA ILE A 204 12.00 -2.43 -3.44
C ILE A 204 12.67 -2.99 -2.16
N VAL A 205 12.90 -4.31 -2.11
CA VAL A 205 13.63 -4.95 -1.01
C VAL A 205 15.08 -4.45 -0.95
N SER A 206 15.73 -4.33 -2.12
CA SER A 206 17.09 -3.81 -2.23
C SER A 206 17.17 -2.34 -1.79
N SER A 207 16.21 -1.51 -2.20
CA SER A 207 16.14 -0.09 -1.84
C SER A 207 15.95 0.14 -0.34
N VAL A 208 15.19 -0.72 0.35
CA VAL A 208 15.07 -0.67 1.82
C VAL A 208 16.39 -1.04 2.51
N ARG A 209 17.14 -2.01 1.97
CA ARG A 209 18.39 -2.51 2.59
C ARG A 209 19.62 -1.66 2.29
N GLY A 210 19.64 -0.99 1.12
CA GLY A 210 20.82 -0.34 0.55
C GLY A 210 21.17 1.06 1.06
N ARG A 211 20.43 1.63 2.02
CA ARG A 211 20.73 2.95 2.62
C ARG A 211 21.10 2.83 4.11
N ARG A 212 22.18 2.09 4.41
CA ARG A 212 22.88 2.19 5.71
C ARG A 212 24.01 3.20 5.62
#